data_AF-A0A347ANQ2-F1
#
_entry.id   AF-A0A347ANQ2-F1
#
_cell.length_a   1.000
_cell.length_b   1.000
_cell.length_c   1.000
_cell.angle_alpha   90.00
_cell.angle_beta   90.00
_cell.angle_gamma   90.00
#
_symmetry.space_group_name_H-M   'P 1'
#
loop_
_entity.id
_entity.type
_entity.pdbx_description
1 polymer ?
#
loop_
_entity_poly.entity_id
_entity_poly.type
_entity_poly.pdbx_seq_one_letter_code
_entity_poly.pdbx_strand_id
1 'polypeptide(L)'
;MKSDKKILGYDRFLMMALLKEGPLTLEELDDKTILFLSLIWYQQVPEKGEPLMERLFFTLAHLRSELEDERKDKRIGKTEEECEKLIESGWVALVDDHYSLTEEGKKEAQKFVDRMEKKASLVRKDFFKPDAAARNTTVLDAFLAVMKLGSGLVSGSVGLTADGTDATMDTVSAFMVWLGIKYHRETISTLLVIFGLFFASVSIGYDSVTHLISAFYGTLTPMGMPYLVIAVEGIAILAAVFLFYYQRYVGKVNSNLTLISQSVDSKNHIFIGLSVIAGAVFTMQGIYFVDALIALFISVGIFKDAVDLLREAISARKGEEEDYSQYRLPMEECWEENKLRAFQNWILYILWTGDRKTRDEIIESLQDAFHPDNYIPVLSELDATCSDVHDFDGDWDNMTQPLVELELLVLEDEYFRLTENGSQYLQDFVSNFDYYDVHMSDTILLAMAEDELHHPEDQK
;
A
#
# COMPACT_ATOMS: atom_id res chain seq x y z
N MET A 1 34.19 14.11 -24.51
CA MET A 1 32.75 14.05 -24.17
C MET A 1 32.62 13.04 -23.05
N LYS A 2 32.46 13.50 -21.80
CA LYS A 2 32.04 12.63 -20.70
C LYS A 2 30.65 12.11 -21.11
N SER A 3 30.48 10.80 -21.25
CA SER A 3 29.14 10.26 -21.46
C SER A 3 28.32 10.59 -20.21
N ASP A 4 27.23 11.33 -20.37
CA ASP A 4 26.14 11.38 -19.40
C ASP A 4 25.57 9.95 -19.28
N LYS A 5 26.26 9.07 -18.53
CA LYS A 5 25.69 7.81 -18.10
C LYS A 5 24.73 8.18 -16.97
N LYS A 6 23.44 8.06 -17.26
CA LYS A 6 22.34 8.41 -16.36
C LYS A 6 22.42 7.52 -15.11
N ILE A 7 22.76 8.12 -13.99
CA ILE A 7 22.75 7.50 -12.66
C ILE A 7 21.37 6.88 -12.42
N LEU A 8 21.34 5.60 -12.08
CA LEU A 8 20.13 4.84 -11.78
C LEU A 8 19.73 5.03 -10.30
N GLY A 9 18.67 4.36 -9.84
CA GLY A 9 18.27 4.46 -8.44
C GLY A 9 19.22 3.71 -7.50
N TYR A 10 19.79 2.58 -7.92
CA TYR A 10 20.72 1.81 -7.08
C TYR A 10 22.09 2.49 -6.88
N ASP A 11 22.60 3.21 -7.88
CA ASP A 11 23.78 4.08 -7.73
C ASP A 11 23.63 5.08 -6.56
N ARG A 12 22.43 5.65 -6.41
CA ARG A 12 22.12 6.59 -5.32
C ARG A 12 22.15 5.91 -3.97
N PHE A 13 21.60 4.70 -3.89
CA PHE A 13 21.61 3.88 -2.69
C PHE A 13 23.05 3.62 -2.22
N LEU A 14 23.93 3.14 -3.10
CA LEU A 14 25.34 2.88 -2.78
C LEU A 14 26.07 4.14 -2.33
N MET A 15 25.84 5.27 -3.01
CA MET A 15 26.43 6.54 -2.62
C MET A 15 25.95 7.04 -1.26
N MET A 16 24.70 6.79 -0.89
CA MET A 16 24.16 7.13 0.43
C MET A 16 24.80 6.26 1.53
N ALA A 17 25.00 4.96 1.30
CA ALA A 17 25.72 4.08 2.21
C ALA A 17 27.15 4.57 2.47
N LEU A 18 27.90 4.82 1.38
CA LEU A 18 29.27 5.30 1.44
C LEU A 18 29.42 6.70 2.05
N LEU A 19 28.37 7.52 2.02
CA LEU A 19 28.39 8.84 2.66
C LEU A 19 28.30 8.75 4.18
N LYS A 20 27.46 7.85 4.70
CA LYS A 20 27.15 7.77 6.13
C LYS A 20 28.11 6.85 6.88
N GLU A 21 28.51 5.74 6.25
CA GLU A 21 29.33 4.71 6.89
C GLU A 21 30.63 4.39 6.14
N GLY A 22 30.89 5.07 5.01
CA GLY A 22 32.13 4.88 4.26
C GLY A 22 33.38 5.23 5.08
N PRO A 23 34.52 4.58 4.79
CA PRO A 23 34.75 3.63 3.70
C PRO A 23 34.23 2.21 4.00
N LEU A 24 33.68 1.52 2.98
CA LEU A 24 33.06 0.19 3.10
C LEU A 24 33.66 -0.81 2.10
N THR A 25 33.74 -2.08 2.45
CA THR A 25 34.10 -3.21 1.58
C THR A 25 32.97 -3.58 0.62
N LEU A 26 33.24 -4.46 -0.36
CA LEU A 26 32.19 -4.99 -1.24
C LEU A 26 31.14 -5.79 -0.45
N GLU A 27 31.58 -6.59 0.52
CA GLU A 27 30.72 -7.42 1.37
C GLU A 27 29.76 -6.54 2.20
N GLU A 28 30.25 -5.48 2.83
CA GLU A 28 29.40 -4.54 3.59
C GLU A 28 28.39 -3.79 2.70
N LEU A 29 28.70 -3.56 1.42
CA LEU A 29 27.76 -2.97 0.47
C LEU A 29 26.71 -3.98 -0.03
N ASP A 30 27.09 -5.24 -0.21
CA ASP A 30 26.19 -6.35 -0.52
C ASP A 30 25.21 -6.59 0.65
N ASP A 31 25.72 -6.59 1.87
CA ASP A 31 24.94 -6.71 3.12
C ASP A 31 23.85 -5.65 3.20
N LYS A 32 24.23 -4.37 2.99
CA LYS A 32 23.26 -3.27 2.98
C LYS A 32 22.24 -3.43 1.86
N THR A 33 22.65 -3.90 0.70
CA THR A 33 21.74 -4.15 -0.42
C THR A 33 20.72 -5.21 -0.05
N ILE A 34 21.15 -6.35 0.49
CA ILE A 34 20.24 -7.43 0.86
C ILE A 34 19.30 -7.02 1.99
N LEU A 35 19.77 -6.29 3.00
CA LEU A 35 18.90 -5.76 4.05
C LEU A 35 17.84 -4.83 3.47
N PHE A 36 18.24 -3.92 2.61
CA PHE A 36 17.34 -3.00 1.95
C PHE A 36 16.27 -3.75 1.13
N LEU A 37 16.68 -4.68 0.26
CA LEU A 37 15.75 -5.47 -0.55
C LEU A 37 14.79 -6.31 0.30
N SER A 38 15.28 -6.85 1.42
CA SER A 38 14.50 -7.67 2.34
C SER A 38 13.40 -6.87 3.06
N LEU A 39 13.66 -5.59 3.33
CA LEU A 39 12.74 -4.69 4.04
C LEU A 39 11.76 -3.94 3.12
N ILE A 40 11.92 -4.01 1.78
CA ILE A 40 10.93 -3.48 0.83
C ILE A 40 9.74 -4.46 0.71
N TRP A 41 8.92 -4.45 1.76
CA TRP A 41 7.82 -5.38 1.97
C TRP A 41 6.77 -5.39 0.84
N TYR A 42 6.42 -4.23 0.28
CA TYR A 42 5.35 -4.12 -0.73
C TYR A 42 5.74 -4.64 -2.13
N GLN A 43 7.01 -5.01 -2.35
CA GLN A 43 7.47 -5.62 -3.60
C GLN A 43 7.51 -7.15 -3.54
N GLN A 44 7.20 -7.76 -2.38
CA GLN A 44 7.13 -9.21 -2.25
C GLN A 44 5.90 -9.78 -2.99
N VAL A 45 6.06 -10.97 -3.58
CA VAL A 45 5.00 -11.63 -4.35
C VAL A 45 3.95 -12.20 -3.40
N PRO A 46 2.64 -11.92 -3.60
CA PRO A 46 1.59 -12.40 -2.71
C PRO A 46 1.50 -13.94 -2.73
N GLU A 47 1.37 -14.55 -1.55
CA GLU A 47 1.27 -16.00 -1.40
C GLU A 47 -0.11 -16.56 -1.78
N LYS A 48 -0.14 -17.85 -2.15
CA LYS A 48 -1.39 -18.59 -2.44
C LYS A 48 -2.13 -18.92 -1.14
N GLY A 49 -2.78 -17.93 -0.55
CA GLY A 49 -3.56 -18.08 0.69
C GLY A 49 -4.04 -16.77 1.30
N GLU A 50 -3.41 -15.66 0.93
CA GLU A 50 -3.67 -14.34 1.50
C GLU A 50 -5.14 -13.87 1.30
N PRO A 51 -5.71 -13.18 2.30
CA PRO A 51 -6.96 -12.42 2.17
C PRO A 51 -7.02 -11.58 0.90
N LEU A 52 -8.23 -11.43 0.33
CA LEU A 52 -8.46 -10.69 -0.91
C LEU A 52 -7.87 -9.26 -0.89
N MET A 53 -7.93 -8.58 0.27
CA MET A 53 -7.47 -7.20 0.41
C MET A 53 -5.95 -7.08 0.30
N GLU A 54 -5.19 -8.04 0.81
CA GLU A 54 -3.73 -8.09 0.70
C GLU A 54 -3.33 -8.41 -0.74
N ARG A 55 -3.97 -9.40 -1.35
CA ARG A 55 -3.74 -9.72 -2.76
C ARG A 55 -3.99 -8.53 -3.68
N LEU A 56 -5.07 -7.77 -3.44
CA LEU A 56 -5.35 -6.55 -4.19
C LEU A 56 -4.28 -5.47 -3.94
N PHE A 57 -3.84 -5.29 -2.69
CA PHE A 57 -2.76 -4.36 -2.36
C PHE A 57 -1.46 -4.68 -3.10
N PHE A 58 -0.96 -5.91 -3.01
CA PHE A 58 0.29 -6.30 -3.66
C PHE A 58 0.18 -6.26 -5.18
N THR A 59 -0.97 -6.66 -5.74
CA THR A 59 -1.22 -6.53 -7.19
C THR A 59 -1.15 -5.08 -7.64
N LEU A 60 -1.68 -4.16 -6.85
CA LEU A 60 -1.64 -2.72 -7.11
C LEU A 60 -0.24 -2.13 -6.97
N ALA A 61 0.46 -2.49 -5.90
CA ALA A 61 1.83 -2.06 -5.67
C ALA A 61 2.73 -2.48 -6.84
N HIS A 62 2.56 -3.71 -7.33
CA HIS A 62 3.29 -4.24 -8.48
C HIS A 62 2.92 -3.51 -9.78
N LEU A 63 1.62 -3.35 -10.08
CA LEU A 63 1.15 -2.65 -11.28
C LEU A 63 1.65 -1.19 -11.31
N ARG A 64 1.66 -0.52 -10.15
CA ARG A 64 2.21 0.84 -10.01
C ARG A 64 3.69 0.87 -10.37
N SER A 65 4.50 0.00 -9.75
CA SER A 65 5.95 -0.06 -10.04
C SER A 65 6.20 -0.33 -11.52
N GLU A 66 5.47 -1.25 -12.15
CA GLU A 66 5.59 -1.51 -13.59
C GLU A 66 5.31 -0.27 -14.47
N LEU A 67 4.33 0.55 -14.08
CA LEU A 67 3.97 1.77 -14.81
C LEU A 67 4.99 2.90 -14.62
N GLU A 68 5.51 3.07 -13.40
CA GLU A 68 6.46 4.15 -13.07
C GLU A 68 7.87 3.86 -13.61
N ASP A 69 8.26 2.59 -13.62
CA ASP A 69 9.61 2.18 -14.02
C ASP A 69 9.78 2.05 -15.54
N GLU A 70 8.69 2.20 -16.33
CA GLU A 70 8.65 2.04 -17.79
C GLU A 70 9.62 0.93 -18.29
N ARG A 71 9.55 -0.29 -17.73
CA ARG A 71 10.55 -1.40 -17.89
C ARG A 71 11.15 -1.49 -19.31
N LYS A 72 12.18 -0.69 -19.59
CA LYS A 72 12.94 -0.64 -20.85
C LYS A 72 14.36 -1.05 -20.55
N ASP A 73 14.67 -2.32 -20.82
CA ASP A 73 16.01 -2.88 -21.13
C ASP A 73 17.21 -2.44 -20.27
N LYS A 74 17.05 -2.13 -18.99
CA LYS A 74 18.17 -1.78 -18.11
C LYS A 74 18.09 -2.53 -16.78
N ARG A 75 18.71 -3.70 -16.74
CA ARG A 75 19.00 -4.43 -15.51
C ARG A 75 20.04 -3.69 -14.68
N ILE A 76 19.81 -3.62 -13.38
CA ILE A 76 20.84 -3.34 -12.38
C ILE A 76 21.89 -4.45 -12.48
N GLY A 77 23.17 -4.06 -12.55
CA GLY A 77 24.29 -4.97 -12.44
C GLY A 77 24.53 -5.36 -10.98
N LYS A 78 25.37 -6.37 -10.73
CA LYS A 78 25.80 -6.68 -9.35
C LYS A 78 26.40 -5.44 -8.67
N THR A 79 26.38 -5.38 -7.34
CA THR A 79 26.96 -4.28 -6.54
C THR A 79 28.34 -3.85 -7.05
N GLU A 80 29.20 -4.82 -7.34
CA GLU A 80 30.53 -4.60 -7.93
C GLU A 80 30.48 -3.82 -9.27
N GLU A 81 29.61 -4.23 -10.19
CA GLU A 81 29.45 -3.60 -11.51
C GLU A 81 28.96 -2.14 -11.40
N GLU A 82 28.15 -1.85 -10.38
CA GLU A 82 27.61 -0.50 -10.13
C GLU A 82 28.65 0.38 -9.42
N CYS A 83 29.41 -0.18 -8.48
CA CYS A 83 30.59 0.45 -7.91
C CYS A 83 31.64 0.80 -8.99
N GLU A 84 31.87 -0.09 -9.97
CA GLU A 84 32.75 0.19 -11.12
C GLU A 84 32.25 1.40 -11.92
N LYS A 85 30.94 1.51 -12.19
CA LYS A 85 30.35 2.67 -12.87
C LYS A 85 30.54 3.98 -12.08
N LEU A 86 30.43 3.92 -10.74
CA LEU A 86 30.66 5.07 -9.87
C LEU A 86 32.14 5.48 -9.83
N ILE A 87 33.06 4.51 -9.93
CA ILE A 87 34.50 4.75 -10.09
C ILE A 87 34.80 5.39 -11.45
N GLU A 88 34.24 4.86 -12.54
CA GLU A 88 34.35 5.45 -13.89
C GLU A 88 33.85 6.90 -13.93
N SER A 89 32.81 7.19 -13.14
CA SER A 89 32.22 8.53 -13.02
C SER A 89 33.05 9.48 -12.16
N GLY A 90 34.02 8.96 -11.39
CA GLY A 90 34.89 9.71 -10.50
C GLY A 90 34.24 10.10 -9.17
N TRP A 91 33.16 9.42 -8.78
CA TRP A 91 32.42 9.69 -7.54
C TRP A 91 32.81 8.76 -6.40
N VAL A 92 33.25 7.55 -6.73
CA VAL A 92 33.78 6.57 -5.79
C VAL A 92 35.24 6.29 -6.13
N ALA A 93 36.03 5.96 -5.11
CA ALA A 93 37.39 5.46 -5.24
C ALA A 93 37.53 4.17 -4.41
N LEU A 94 38.22 3.17 -4.96
CA LEU A 94 38.58 1.94 -4.28
C LEU A 94 40.02 2.06 -3.76
N VAL A 95 40.22 1.94 -2.45
CA VAL A 95 41.52 2.00 -1.77
C VAL A 95 41.58 0.87 -0.76
N ASP A 96 42.59 -0.01 -0.88
CA ASP A 96 42.80 -1.16 0.01
C ASP A 96 41.52 -2.00 0.22
N ASP A 97 40.86 -2.38 -0.88
CA ASP A 97 39.59 -3.12 -0.92
C ASP A 97 38.38 -2.42 -0.27
N HIS A 98 38.50 -1.11 0.04
CA HIS A 98 37.40 -0.30 0.54
C HIS A 98 36.99 0.79 -0.45
N TYR A 99 35.70 0.86 -0.74
CA TYR A 99 35.08 1.92 -1.50
C TYR A 99 34.87 3.16 -0.62
N SER A 100 35.17 4.32 -1.17
CA SER A 100 35.02 5.62 -0.49
C SER A 100 34.58 6.70 -1.47
N LEU A 101 33.81 7.68 -0.99
CA LEU A 101 33.39 8.80 -1.83
C LEU A 101 34.54 9.78 -2.07
N THR A 102 34.69 10.22 -3.32
CA THR A 102 35.51 11.38 -3.65
C THR A 102 34.84 12.66 -3.14
N GLU A 103 35.56 13.79 -3.09
CA GLU A 103 34.96 15.07 -2.69
C GLU A 103 33.80 15.52 -3.59
N GLU A 104 33.83 15.15 -4.88
CA GLU A 104 32.72 15.39 -5.79
C GLU A 104 31.57 14.40 -5.49
N GLY A 105 31.89 13.13 -5.24
CA GLY A 105 30.93 12.09 -4.86
C GLY A 105 30.18 12.42 -3.56
N LYS A 106 30.86 12.96 -2.54
CA LYS A 106 30.23 13.40 -1.28
C LYS A 106 29.18 14.48 -1.52
N LYS A 107 29.45 15.46 -2.40
CA LYS A 107 28.49 16.53 -2.72
C LYS A 107 27.25 15.98 -3.42
N GLU A 108 27.42 15.03 -4.33
CA GLU A 108 26.30 14.41 -5.04
C GLU A 108 25.51 13.47 -4.13
N ALA A 109 26.20 12.69 -3.29
CA ALA A 109 25.58 11.83 -2.28
C ALA A 109 24.73 12.64 -1.30
N GLN A 110 25.25 13.78 -0.82
CA GLN A 110 24.49 14.67 0.08
C GLN A 110 23.22 15.19 -0.59
N LYS A 111 23.25 15.53 -1.88
CA LYS A 111 22.03 15.92 -2.62
C LYS A 111 21.02 14.79 -2.73
N PHE A 112 21.43 13.52 -2.68
CA PHE A 112 20.49 12.40 -2.64
C PHE A 112 19.85 12.29 -1.26
N VAL A 113 20.64 12.35 -0.19
CA VAL A 113 20.16 12.39 1.21
C VAL A 113 19.19 13.55 1.42
N ASP A 114 19.60 14.79 1.12
CA ASP A 114 18.76 15.99 1.29
C ASP A 114 17.43 15.89 0.53
N ARG A 115 17.44 15.26 -0.65
CA ARG A 115 16.21 15.05 -1.44
C ARG A 115 15.32 14.00 -0.81
N MET A 116 15.89 12.91 -0.28
CA MET A 116 15.13 11.86 0.40
C MET A 116 14.55 12.38 1.71
N GLU A 117 15.33 13.04 2.56
CA GLU A 117 14.84 13.71 3.78
C GLU A 117 13.71 14.70 3.46
N LYS A 118 13.85 15.48 2.38
CA LYS A 118 12.79 16.40 1.95
C LYS A 118 11.53 15.66 1.50
N LYS A 119 11.65 14.58 0.73
CA LYS A 119 10.49 13.74 0.34
C LYS A 119 9.81 13.15 1.57
N ALA A 120 10.58 12.55 2.47
CA ALA A 120 10.11 11.97 3.73
C ALA A 120 9.35 13.01 4.57
N SER A 121 9.94 14.20 4.74
CA SER A 121 9.33 15.31 5.46
C SER A 121 8.03 15.78 4.82
N LEU A 122 7.94 15.86 3.49
CA LEU A 122 6.71 16.20 2.77
C LEU A 122 5.62 15.13 2.97
N VAL A 123 5.98 13.84 2.85
CA VAL A 123 5.04 12.74 3.09
C VAL A 123 4.50 12.80 4.51
N ARG A 124 5.38 12.92 5.52
CA ARG A 124 4.96 12.98 6.93
C ARG A 124 4.13 14.22 7.26
N LYS A 125 4.60 15.42 6.89
CA LYS A 125 3.98 16.68 7.31
C LYS A 125 2.75 17.07 6.49
N ASP A 126 2.75 16.74 5.21
CA ASP A 126 1.74 17.22 4.27
C ASP A 126 0.83 16.11 3.75
N PHE A 127 1.29 14.86 3.69
CA PHE A 127 0.48 13.74 3.18
C PHE A 127 -0.18 12.92 4.28
N PHE A 128 0.53 12.60 5.37
CA PHE A 128 -0.03 11.82 6.51
C PHE A 128 -0.67 12.68 7.60
N LYS A 129 -0.87 13.96 7.33
CA LYS A 129 -1.60 14.84 8.25
C LYS A 129 -3.10 14.59 8.12
N PRO A 130 -3.88 14.49 9.22
CA PRO A 130 -5.31 14.16 9.15
C PRO A 130 -6.15 15.09 8.27
N ASP A 131 -5.89 16.40 8.27
CA ASP A 131 -6.60 17.37 7.41
C ASP A 131 -6.25 17.18 5.93
N ALA A 132 -5.01 16.82 5.62
CA ALA A 132 -4.61 16.50 4.26
C ALA A 132 -5.23 15.19 3.79
N ALA A 133 -5.26 14.15 4.63
CA ALA A 133 -5.88 12.87 4.33
C ALA A 133 -7.39 12.99 4.08
N ALA A 134 -8.10 13.74 4.94
CA ALA A 134 -9.52 14.02 4.73
C ALA A 134 -9.78 14.79 3.42
N ARG A 135 -8.94 15.79 3.12
CA ARG A 135 -9.04 16.57 1.87
C ARG A 135 -8.77 15.70 0.63
N ASN A 136 -7.69 14.93 0.65
CA ASN A 136 -7.28 14.07 -0.47
C ASN A 136 -8.35 13.00 -0.74
N THR A 137 -8.88 12.39 0.33
CA THR A 137 -10.04 11.49 0.30
C THR A 137 -11.23 12.17 -0.39
N THR A 138 -11.68 13.31 0.13
CA THR A 138 -12.86 14.01 -0.41
C THR A 138 -12.70 14.36 -1.89
N VAL A 139 -11.52 14.80 -2.32
CA VAL A 139 -11.26 15.14 -3.72
C VAL A 139 -11.31 13.89 -4.61
N LEU A 140 -10.72 12.78 -4.15
CA LEU A 140 -10.70 11.53 -4.89
C LEU A 140 -12.10 10.93 -4.98
N ASP A 141 -12.86 10.88 -3.88
CA ASP A 141 -14.24 10.37 -3.86
C ASP A 141 -15.15 11.20 -4.76
N ALA A 142 -15.05 12.53 -4.72
CA ALA A 142 -15.81 13.40 -5.62
C ALA A 142 -15.49 13.14 -7.10
N PHE A 143 -14.21 12.89 -7.43
CA PHE A 143 -13.80 12.53 -8.78
C PHE A 143 -14.36 11.16 -9.20
N LEU A 144 -14.29 10.16 -8.32
CA LEU A 144 -14.85 8.83 -8.57
C LEU A 144 -16.37 8.86 -8.72
N ALA A 145 -17.08 9.63 -7.89
CA ALA A 145 -18.53 9.80 -7.97
C ALA A 145 -18.96 10.33 -9.34
N VAL A 146 -18.30 11.39 -9.84
CA VAL A 146 -18.57 11.96 -11.17
C VAL A 146 -18.28 10.93 -12.27
N MET A 147 -17.16 10.21 -12.17
CA MET A 147 -16.76 9.22 -13.16
C MET A 147 -17.76 8.05 -13.22
N LYS A 148 -18.11 7.48 -12.05
CA LYS A 148 -19.03 6.35 -11.91
C LYS A 148 -20.42 6.72 -12.38
N LEU A 149 -21.00 7.79 -11.83
CA LEU A 149 -22.36 8.21 -12.19
C LEU A 149 -22.48 8.56 -13.67
N GLY A 150 -21.52 9.32 -14.21
CA GLY A 150 -21.50 9.68 -15.63
C GLY A 150 -21.39 8.46 -16.54
N SER A 151 -20.50 7.51 -16.20
CA SER A 151 -20.29 6.30 -16.99
C SER A 151 -21.45 5.30 -16.85
N GLY A 152 -22.10 5.22 -15.69
CA GLY A 152 -23.31 4.43 -15.48
C GLY A 152 -24.44 4.89 -16.40
N LEU A 153 -24.70 6.21 -16.43
CA LEU A 153 -25.71 6.80 -17.31
C LEU A 153 -25.41 6.59 -18.81
N VAL A 154 -24.14 6.72 -19.21
CA VAL A 154 -23.73 6.53 -20.62
C VAL A 154 -23.78 5.05 -21.04
N SER A 155 -23.37 4.14 -20.15
CA SER A 155 -23.36 2.70 -20.42
C SER A 155 -24.74 2.05 -20.34
N GLY A 156 -25.67 2.67 -19.60
CA GLY A 156 -26.97 2.08 -19.26
C GLY A 156 -26.88 1.03 -18.16
N SER A 157 -25.79 1.01 -17.38
CA SER A 157 -25.64 0.14 -16.21
C SER A 157 -26.36 0.73 -15.02
N VAL A 158 -27.39 0.04 -14.55
CA VAL A 158 -28.12 0.42 -13.33
C VAL A 158 -27.23 0.18 -12.11
N GLY A 159 -26.38 -0.86 -12.14
CA GLY A 159 -25.42 -1.17 -11.08
C GLY A 159 -24.42 -0.04 -10.86
N LEU A 160 -23.74 0.41 -11.92
CA LEU A 160 -22.78 1.51 -11.85
C LEU A 160 -23.45 2.86 -11.55
N THR A 161 -24.69 3.07 -12.01
CA THR A 161 -25.48 4.26 -11.63
C THR A 161 -25.83 4.24 -10.14
N ALA A 162 -26.14 3.07 -9.58
CA ALA A 162 -26.43 2.94 -8.15
C ALA A 162 -25.20 3.28 -7.31
N ASP A 163 -24.06 2.64 -7.60
CA ASP A 163 -22.80 2.88 -6.90
C ASP A 163 -22.29 4.33 -7.09
N GLY A 164 -22.41 4.89 -8.29
CA GLY A 164 -22.06 6.29 -8.53
C GLY A 164 -22.98 7.27 -7.79
N THR A 165 -24.26 6.91 -7.58
CA THR A 165 -25.20 7.75 -6.83
C THR A 165 -24.92 7.70 -5.33
N ASP A 166 -24.57 6.52 -4.81
CA ASP A 166 -24.12 6.32 -3.43
C ASP A 166 -22.93 7.24 -3.11
N ALA A 167 -21.84 7.12 -3.87
CA ALA A 167 -20.65 7.97 -3.73
C ALA A 167 -20.94 9.47 -3.92
N THR A 168 -21.90 9.82 -4.79
CA THR A 168 -22.35 11.21 -4.95
C THR A 168 -23.06 11.71 -3.70
N MET A 169 -23.91 10.88 -3.09
CA MET A 169 -24.62 11.24 -1.88
C MET A 169 -23.68 11.41 -0.69
N ASP A 170 -22.62 10.63 -0.57
CA ASP A 170 -21.60 10.83 0.48
C ASP A 170 -20.92 12.19 0.34
N THR A 171 -20.53 12.53 -0.88
CA THR A 171 -19.92 13.84 -1.19
C THR A 171 -20.89 15.01 -0.89
N VAL A 172 -22.15 14.88 -1.31
CA VAL A 172 -23.18 15.90 -1.06
C VAL A 172 -23.49 16.01 0.44
N SER A 173 -23.51 14.89 1.15
CA SER A 173 -23.73 14.82 2.59
C SER A 173 -22.67 15.62 3.35
N ALA A 174 -21.39 15.35 3.07
CA ALA A 174 -20.27 16.08 3.65
C ALA A 174 -20.37 17.60 3.40
N PHE A 175 -20.70 17.98 2.16
CA PHE A 175 -20.87 19.40 1.79
C PHE A 175 -22.06 20.07 2.51
N MET A 176 -23.21 19.38 2.60
CA MET A 176 -24.41 19.90 3.24
C MET A 176 -24.22 20.04 4.75
N VAL A 177 -23.56 19.08 5.39
CA VAL A 177 -23.19 19.14 6.82
C VAL A 177 -22.29 20.36 7.06
N TRP A 178 -21.26 20.56 6.25
CA TRP A 178 -20.39 21.73 6.34
C TRP A 178 -21.16 23.06 6.20
N LEU A 179 -22.07 23.16 5.22
CA LEU A 179 -22.95 24.32 5.08
C LEU A 179 -23.85 24.52 6.31
N GLY A 180 -24.37 23.43 6.87
CA GLY A 180 -25.21 23.43 8.06
C GLY A 180 -24.51 24.06 9.25
N ILE A 181 -23.26 23.67 9.50
CA ILE A 181 -22.42 24.24 10.56
C ILE A 181 -22.15 25.73 10.29
N LYS A 182 -21.70 26.05 9.07
CA LYS A 182 -21.32 27.42 8.68
C LYS A 182 -22.46 28.43 8.80
N TYR A 183 -23.69 28.01 8.52
CA TYR A 183 -24.88 28.86 8.57
C TYR A 183 -25.76 28.62 9.81
N HIS A 184 -25.30 27.85 10.80
CA HIS A 184 -26.05 27.48 12.01
C HIS A 184 -27.43 26.87 11.71
N ARG A 185 -27.50 26.03 10.67
CA ARG A 185 -28.69 25.30 10.19
C ARG A 185 -28.46 23.80 10.08
N GLU A 186 -27.67 23.24 10.98
CA GLU A 186 -27.28 21.82 11.02
C GLU A 186 -28.47 20.86 10.88
N THR A 187 -29.58 21.12 11.58
CA THR A 187 -30.79 20.29 11.49
C THR A 187 -31.43 20.30 10.10
N ILE A 188 -31.45 21.44 9.42
CA ILE A 188 -32.07 21.55 8.09
C ILE A 188 -31.17 20.85 7.06
N SER A 189 -29.85 21.05 7.14
CA SER A 189 -28.89 20.37 6.26
C SER A 189 -28.95 18.85 6.42
N THR A 190 -28.96 18.35 7.65
CA THR A 190 -29.02 16.91 7.95
C THR A 190 -30.33 16.30 7.41
N LEU A 191 -31.46 16.99 7.59
CA LEU A 191 -32.74 16.53 7.03
C LEU A 191 -32.73 16.51 5.49
N LEU A 192 -32.15 17.51 4.84
CA LEU A 192 -32.05 17.54 3.37
C LEU A 192 -31.23 16.37 2.83
N VAL A 193 -30.13 16.02 3.50
CA VAL A 193 -29.31 14.84 3.18
C VAL A 193 -30.13 13.57 3.29
N ILE A 194 -30.78 13.34 4.43
CA ILE A 194 -31.62 12.16 4.68
C ILE A 194 -32.71 12.03 3.60
N PHE A 195 -33.40 13.12 3.27
CA PHE A 195 -34.41 13.10 2.20
C PHE A 195 -33.81 12.81 0.82
N GLY A 196 -32.60 13.32 0.53
CA GLY A 196 -31.87 13.02 -0.69
C GLY A 196 -31.56 11.54 -0.83
N LEU A 197 -31.03 10.92 0.23
CA LEU A 197 -30.72 9.49 0.28
C LEU A 197 -31.99 8.62 0.11
N PHE A 198 -33.09 8.98 0.78
CA PHE A 198 -34.38 8.28 0.57
C PHE A 198 -34.88 8.40 -0.86
N PHE A 199 -34.75 9.58 -1.47
CA PHE A 199 -35.18 9.77 -2.85
C PHE A 199 -34.32 8.96 -3.83
N ALA A 200 -33.00 8.99 -3.69
CA ALA A 200 -32.09 8.23 -4.53
C ALA A 200 -32.31 6.71 -4.41
N SER A 201 -32.37 6.19 -3.18
CA SER A 201 -32.60 4.75 -2.94
C SER A 201 -33.92 4.27 -3.54
N VAL A 202 -35.01 5.02 -3.37
CA VAL A 202 -36.32 4.66 -3.96
C VAL A 202 -36.29 4.74 -5.48
N SER A 203 -35.65 5.76 -6.06
CA SER A 203 -35.53 5.91 -7.51
C SER A 203 -34.74 4.76 -8.13
N ILE A 204 -33.56 4.46 -7.60
CA ILE A 204 -32.71 3.36 -8.07
C ILE A 204 -33.39 2.02 -7.84
N GLY A 205 -34.04 1.83 -6.68
CA GLY A 205 -34.79 0.61 -6.37
C GLY A 205 -35.93 0.38 -7.36
N TYR A 206 -36.66 1.44 -7.73
CA TYR A 206 -37.69 1.38 -8.76
C TYR A 206 -37.11 1.00 -10.13
N ASP A 207 -36.04 1.65 -10.57
CA ASP A 207 -35.38 1.34 -11.85
C ASP A 207 -34.86 -0.10 -11.87
N SER A 208 -34.27 -0.56 -10.76
CA SER A 208 -33.78 -1.93 -10.60
C SER A 208 -34.91 -2.95 -10.71
N VAL A 209 -36.03 -2.74 -10.01
CA VAL A 209 -37.20 -3.63 -10.07
C VAL A 209 -37.82 -3.64 -11.47
N THR A 210 -37.94 -2.49 -12.14
CA THR A 210 -38.49 -2.44 -13.51
C THR A 210 -37.58 -3.14 -14.52
N HIS A 211 -36.26 -3.06 -14.36
CA HIS A 211 -35.30 -3.81 -15.17
C HIS A 211 -35.38 -5.32 -14.92
N LEU A 212 -35.52 -5.75 -13.66
CA LEU A 212 -35.71 -7.17 -13.32
C LEU A 212 -37.01 -7.73 -13.93
N ILE A 213 -38.11 -6.97 -13.84
CA ILE A 213 -39.38 -7.34 -14.47
C ILE A 213 -39.22 -7.42 -15.99
N SER A 214 -38.55 -6.44 -16.60
CA SER A 214 -38.30 -6.41 -18.05
C SER A 214 -37.42 -7.60 -18.49
N ALA A 215 -36.46 -8.01 -17.67
CA ALA A 215 -35.64 -9.19 -17.93
C ALA A 215 -36.49 -10.46 -17.92
N PHE A 216 -37.40 -10.57 -16.95
CA PHE A 216 -38.32 -11.71 -16.84
C PHE A 216 -39.25 -11.83 -18.05
N TYR A 217 -39.71 -10.71 -18.61
CA TYR A 217 -40.53 -10.68 -19.82
C TYR A 217 -39.73 -10.67 -21.13
N GLY A 218 -38.39 -10.70 -21.08
CA GLY A 218 -37.53 -10.71 -22.26
C GLY A 218 -37.53 -9.40 -23.06
N THR A 219 -37.95 -8.28 -22.44
CA THR A 219 -38.02 -6.95 -23.06
C THR A 219 -36.90 -6.02 -22.59
N LEU A 220 -35.98 -6.52 -21.75
CA LEU A 220 -34.88 -5.72 -21.22
C LEU A 220 -33.90 -5.32 -22.33
N THR A 221 -33.62 -4.02 -22.41
CA THR A 221 -32.50 -3.49 -23.19
C THR A 221 -31.21 -3.75 -22.43
N PRO A 222 -30.25 -4.51 -22.97
CA PRO A 222 -28.97 -4.74 -22.32
C PRO A 222 -28.18 -3.45 -22.16
N MET A 223 -27.29 -3.43 -21.16
CA MET A 223 -26.25 -2.41 -21.03
C MET A 223 -25.40 -2.34 -22.31
N GLY A 224 -25.20 -1.12 -22.82
CA GLY A 224 -24.57 -0.90 -24.12
C GLY A 224 -23.04 -0.93 -24.10
N MET A 225 -22.41 -0.63 -22.96
CA MET A 225 -20.95 -0.49 -22.85
C MET A 225 -20.36 -1.20 -21.62
N PRO A 226 -20.43 -2.54 -21.54
CA PRO A 226 -19.92 -3.28 -20.37
C PRO A 226 -18.42 -3.09 -20.12
N TYR A 227 -17.61 -2.91 -21.17
CA TYR A 227 -16.18 -2.64 -21.00
C TYR A 227 -15.89 -1.29 -20.35
N LEU A 228 -16.74 -0.27 -20.56
CA LEU A 228 -16.61 1.02 -19.90
C LEU A 228 -16.86 0.86 -18.39
N VAL A 229 -17.89 0.08 -18.03
CA VAL A 229 -18.21 -0.23 -16.63
C VAL A 229 -17.04 -0.94 -15.95
N ILE A 230 -16.49 -1.98 -16.58
CA ILE A 230 -15.33 -2.72 -16.04
C ILE A 230 -14.12 -1.80 -15.86
N ALA A 231 -13.84 -0.92 -16.82
CA ALA A 231 -12.71 0.00 -16.74
C ALA A 231 -12.88 1.03 -15.61
N VAL A 232 -14.06 1.64 -15.49
CA VAL A 232 -14.36 2.65 -14.47
C VAL A 232 -14.37 2.05 -13.08
N GLU A 233 -15.01 0.89 -12.89
CA GLU A 233 -14.99 0.19 -11.61
C GLU A 233 -13.60 -0.35 -11.27
N GLY A 234 -12.84 -0.79 -12.28
CA GLY A 234 -11.44 -1.15 -12.09
C GLY A 234 -10.66 0.00 -11.45
N ILE A 235 -10.71 1.20 -12.07
CA ILE A 235 -10.07 2.41 -11.53
C ILE A 235 -10.58 2.74 -10.12
N ALA A 236 -11.89 2.66 -9.90
CA ALA A 236 -12.48 2.95 -8.61
C ALA A 236 -12.03 1.97 -7.51
N ILE A 237 -11.92 0.68 -7.83
CA ILE A 237 -11.38 -0.33 -6.90
C ILE A 237 -9.92 0.00 -6.58
N LEU A 238 -9.09 0.37 -7.56
CA LEU A 238 -7.69 0.71 -7.29
C LEU A 238 -7.61 1.91 -6.32
N ALA A 239 -8.43 2.93 -6.56
CA ALA A 239 -8.52 4.11 -5.72
C ALA A 239 -9.05 3.78 -4.31
N ALA A 240 -10.06 2.92 -4.20
CA ALA A 240 -10.66 2.51 -2.94
C ALA A 240 -9.70 1.63 -2.10
N VAL A 241 -8.90 0.76 -2.74
CA VAL A 241 -7.84 0.02 -2.05
C VAL A 241 -6.78 0.97 -1.51
N PHE A 242 -6.33 1.93 -2.33
CA PHE A 242 -5.39 2.95 -1.88
C PHE A 242 -5.95 3.75 -0.69
N LEU A 243 -7.19 4.25 -0.80
CA LEU A 243 -7.85 5.02 0.25
C LEU A 243 -8.03 4.21 1.53
N PHE A 244 -8.40 2.93 1.42
CA PHE A 244 -8.52 2.04 2.57
C PHE A 244 -7.24 2.03 3.41
N TYR A 245 -6.09 1.72 2.80
CA TYR A 245 -4.83 1.65 3.54
C TYR A 245 -4.36 3.03 4.00
N TYR A 246 -4.48 4.05 3.15
CA TYR A 246 -4.06 5.41 3.46
C TYR A 246 -4.85 6.01 4.65
N GLN A 247 -6.18 5.95 4.60
CA GLN A 247 -7.06 6.45 5.66
C GLN A 247 -6.88 5.65 6.94
N ARG A 248 -6.71 4.32 6.84
CA ARG A 248 -6.52 3.44 8.00
C ARG A 248 -5.21 3.76 8.72
N TYR A 249 -4.12 3.90 7.98
CA TYR A 249 -2.82 4.27 8.52
C TYR A 249 -2.86 5.65 9.19
N VAL A 250 -3.27 6.70 8.45
CA VAL A 250 -3.31 8.06 8.99
C VAL A 250 -4.27 8.15 10.19
N GLY A 251 -5.41 7.46 10.10
CA GLY A 251 -6.39 7.35 11.18
C GLY A 251 -5.81 6.73 12.44
N LYS A 252 -5.03 5.66 12.33
CA LYS A 252 -4.42 5.00 13.48
C LYS A 252 -3.29 5.83 14.10
N VAL A 253 -2.32 6.25 13.28
CA VAL A 253 -1.15 7.03 13.74
C VAL A 253 -1.57 8.30 14.47
N ASN A 254 -2.66 8.93 14.04
CA ASN A 254 -3.16 10.15 14.66
C ASN A 254 -4.33 9.92 15.64
N SER A 255 -4.66 8.66 15.98
CA SER A 255 -5.84 8.29 16.78
C SER A 255 -7.14 8.97 16.30
N ASN A 256 -7.25 9.17 14.98
CA ASN A 256 -8.38 9.78 14.30
C ASN A 256 -9.35 8.71 13.83
N LEU A 257 -10.34 8.48 14.68
CA LEU A 257 -11.41 7.52 14.47
C LEU A 257 -12.28 7.81 13.23
N THR A 258 -12.44 9.07 12.82
CA THR A 258 -13.20 9.42 11.61
C THR A 258 -12.52 8.86 10.37
N LEU A 259 -11.20 8.97 10.26
CA LEU A 259 -10.42 8.39 9.16
C LEU A 259 -10.44 6.85 9.20
N ILE A 260 -10.39 6.27 10.40
CA ILE A 260 -10.56 4.81 10.59
C ILE A 260 -11.93 4.37 10.07
N SER A 261 -13.00 5.11 10.36
CA SER A 261 -14.34 4.80 9.82
C SER A 261 -14.40 4.93 8.31
N GLN A 262 -13.82 6.00 7.73
CA GLN A 262 -13.73 6.19 6.28
C GLN A 262 -12.98 5.07 5.57
N SER A 263 -11.96 4.48 6.20
CA SER A 263 -11.29 3.32 5.61
C SER A 263 -12.24 2.13 5.44
N VAL A 264 -13.11 1.87 6.41
CA VAL A 264 -14.09 0.77 6.32
C VAL A 264 -15.07 1.00 5.16
N ASP A 265 -15.44 2.26 4.94
CA ASP A 265 -16.30 2.66 3.83
C ASP A 265 -15.60 2.45 2.48
N SER A 266 -14.35 2.90 2.34
CA SER A 266 -13.51 2.61 1.16
C SER A 266 -13.41 1.10 0.89
N LYS A 267 -13.30 0.28 1.94
CA LYS A 267 -13.33 -1.19 1.82
C LYS A 267 -14.67 -1.71 1.28
N ASN A 268 -15.79 -1.13 1.70
CA ASN A 268 -17.12 -1.51 1.19
C ASN A 268 -17.24 -1.19 -0.31
N HIS A 269 -16.76 -0.03 -0.75
CA HIS A 269 -16.75 0.34 -2.17
C HIS A 269 -15.95 -0.63 -3.06
N ILE A 270 -14.92 -1.30 -2.52
CA ILE A 270 -14.21 -2.37 -3.26
C ILE A 270 -15.16 -3.53 -3.57
N PHE A 271 -15.92 -4.01 -2.57
CA PHE A 271 -16.85 -5.12 -2.75
C PHE A 271 -18.05 -4.76 -3.63
N ILE A 272 -18.54 -3.52 -3.52
CA ILE A 272 -19.59 -2.99 -4.39
C ILE A 272 -19.09 -2.94 -5.83
N GLY A 273 -17.92 -2.34 -6.07
CA GLY A 273 -17.33 -2.25 -7.41
C GLY A 273 -17.06 -3.61 -8.04
N LEU A 274 -16.56 -4.58 -7.26
CA LEU A 274 -16.40 -5.98 -7.72
C LEU A 274 -17.74 -6.61 -8.13
N SER A 275 -18.81 -6.31 -7.38
CA SER A 275 -20.16 -6.77 -7.71
C SER A 275 -20.64 -6.15 -9.02
N VAL A 276 -20.46 -4.84 -9.22
CA VAL A 276 -20.82 -4.14 -10.47
C VAL A 276 -20.03 -4.69 -11.68
N ILE A 277 -18.73 -4.96 -11.53
CA ILE A 277 -17.92 -5.64 -12.55
C ILE A 277 -18.52 -7.00 -12.89
N ALA A 278 -18.94 -7.80 -11.89
CA ALA A 278 -19.58 -9.07 -12.14
C ALA A 278 -20.87 -8.89 -12.97
N GLY A 279 -21.69 -7.88 -12.67
CA GLY A 279 -22.86 -7.50 -13.46
C GLY A 279 -22.55 -7.20 -14.94
N ALA A 280 -21.48 -6.45 -15.19
CA ALA A 280 -21.00 -6.17 -16.55
C ALA A 280 -20.51 -7.43 -17.27
N VAL A 281 -19.76 -8.31 -16.58
CA VAL A 281 -19.29 -9.59 -17.13
C VAL A 281 -20.46 -10.52 -17.46
N PHE A 282 -21.47 -10.63 -16.59
CA PHE A 282 -22.67 -11.43 -16.86
C PHE A 282 -23.47 -10.89 -18.06
N THR A 283 -23.54 -9.57 -18.20
CA THR A 283 -24.15 -8.93 -19.38
C THR A 283 -23.45 -9.37 -20.67
N MET A 284 -22.11 -9.43 -20.68
CA MET A 284 -21.34 -9.92 -21.84
C MET A 284 -21.63 -11.38 -22.19
N GLN A 285 -22.03 -12.19 -21.20
CA GLN A 285 -22.42 -13.59 -21.38
C GLN A 285 -23.89 -13.77 -21.78
N GLY A 286 -24.64 -12.67 -21.98
CA GLY A 286 -26.05 -12.69 -22.32
C GLY A 286 -26.99 -12.75 -21.11
N ILE A 287 -26.47 -12.58 -19.90
CA ILE A 287 -27.25 -12.62 -18.65
C ILE A 287 -27.45 -11.18 -18.15
N TYR A 288 -28.55 -10.55 -18.58
CA TYR A 288 -28.76 -9.10 -18.44
C TYR A 288 -29.37 -8.65 -17.11
N PHE A 289 -29.95 -9.56 -16.32
CA PHE A 289 -30.66 -9.20 -15.08
C PHE A 289 -29.73 -8.96 -13.88
N VAL A 290 -28.47 -9.42 -13.95
CA VAL A 290 -27.56 -9.43 -12.79
C VAL A 290 -27.18 -8.00 -12.38
N ASP A 291 -26.92 -7.12 -13.36
CA ASP A 291 -26.67 -5.69 -13.12
C ASP A 291 -27.80 -5.02 -12.32
N ALA A 292 -29.06 -5.29 -12.69
CA ALA A 292 -30.22 -4.77 -11.97
C ALA A 292 -30.40 -5.37 -10.57
N LEU A 293 -29.99 -6.63 -10.36
CA LEU A 293 -30.02 -7.26 -9.04
C LEU A 293 -28.98 -6.61 -8.10
N ILE A 294 -27.79 -6.31 -8.62
CA ILE A 294 -26.73 -5.61 -7.89
C ILE A 294 -27.18 -4.20 -7.55
N ALA A 295 -27.75 -3.47 -8.51
CA ALA A 295 -28.30 -2.15 -8.28
C ALA A 295 -29.39 -2.14 -7.19
N LEU A 296 -30.26 -3.15 -7.17
CA LEU A 296 -31.26 -3.32 -6.14
C LEU A 296 -30.61 -3.50 -4.76
N PHE A 297 -29.59 -4.33 -4.67
CA PHE A 297 -28.85 -4.54 -3.42
C PHE A 297 -28.21 -3.24 -2.91
N ILE A 298 -27.55 -2.49 -3.78
CA ILE A 298 -26.95 -1.18 -3.44
C ILE A 298 -28.04 -0.20 -2.97
N SER A 299 -29.18 -0.13 -3.67
CA SER A 299 -30.28 0.76 -3.29
C SER A 299 -30.85 0.45 -1.90
N VAL A 300 -30.87 -0.83 -1.50
CA VAL A 300 -31.27 -1.24 -0.15
C VAL A 300 -30.23 -0.82 0.88
N GLY A 301 -28.94 -0.84 0.54
CA GLY A 301 -27.85 -0.26 1.34
C GLY A 301 -28.08 1.22 1.61
N ILE A 302 -28.19 2.03 0.55
CA ILE A 302 -28.47 3.48 0.65
C ILE A 302 -29.71 3.76 1.51
N PHE A 303 -30.78 2.96 1.33
CA PHE A 303 -32.00 3.12 2.12
C PHE A 303 -31.75 2.85 3.61
N LYS A 304 -30.98 1.81 3.94
CA LYS A 304 -30.61 1.48 5.31
C LYS A 304 -29.79 2.63 5.92
N ASP A 305 -28.82 3.16 5.20
CA ASP A 305 -27.97 4.25 5.69
C ASP A 305 -28.78 5.52 5.94
N ALA A 306 -29.75 5.83 5.07
CA ALA A 306 -30.71 6.92 5.29
C ALA A 306 -31.54 6.74 6.58
N VAL A 307 -31.94 5.50 6.89
CA VAL A 307 -32.70 5.16 8.11
C VAL A 307 -31.82 5.28 9.35
N ASP A 308 -30.58 4.80 9.29
CA ASP A 308 -29.65 4.84 10.40
C ASP A 308 -29.24 6.29 10.71
N LEU A 309 -28.93 7.11 9.69
CA LEU A 309 -28.72 8.56 9.84
C LEU A 309 -29.94 9.29 10.43
N LEU A 310 -31.16 8.89 10.05
CA LEU A 310 -32.37 9.46 10.63
C LEU A 310 -32.50 9.09 12.13
N ARG A 311 -32.15 7.86 12.52
CA ARG A 311 -32.16 7.44 13.93
C ARG A 311 -31.11 8.19 14.73
N GLU A 312 -29.92 8.38 14.19
CA GLU A 312 -28.85 9.17 14.79
C GLU A 312 -29.26 10.63 14.96
N ALA A 313 -29.82 11.27 13.93
CA ALA A 313 -30.30 12.65 14.03
C ALA A 313 -31.40 12.84 15.10
N ILE A 314 -32.22 11.82 15.34
CA ILE A 314 -33.23 11.80 16.41
C ILE A 314 -32.57 11.57 17.79
N SER A 315 -31.52 10.76 17.86
CA SER A 315 -30.83 10.34 19.10
C SER A 315 -29.80 11.36 19.58
N ALA A 316 -29.08 12.05 18.68
CA ALA A 316 -28.22 13.20 18.99
C ALA A 316 -28.98 14.33 19.71
N ARG A 317 -30.29 14.44 19.46
CA ARG A 317 -31.19 15.36 20.19
C ARG A 317 -31.41 14.95 21.66
N LYS A 318 -31.05 13.72 22.04
CA LYS A 318 -31.22 13.12 23.38
C LYS A 318 -29.91 12.99 24.17
N GLY A 319 -28.75 13.31 23.59
CA GLY A 319 -27.48 13.47 24.31
C GLY A 319 -26.73 12.17 24.65
N GLU A 320 -26.66 11.22 23.72
CA GLU A 320 -25.84 10.01 23.86
C GLU A 320 -24.59 10.12 22.98
N GLU A 321 -23.41 9.75 23.52
CA GLU A 321 -22.13 9.69 22.80
C GLU A 321 -21.89 8.27 22.26
N GLU A 322 -21.25 8.18 21.10
CA GLU A 322 -21.02 6.94 20.35
C GLU A 322 -19.68 6.27 20.70
N ASP A 323 -19.71 4.94 20.83
CA ASP A 323 -18.55 4.08 21.11
C ASP A 323 -18.10 3.39 19.83
N TYR A 324 -16.81 3.53 19.52
CA TYR A 324 -16.21 2.99 18.31
C TYR A 324 -15.00 2.08 18.59
N SER A 325 -14.91 1.52 19.80
CA SER A 325 -13.83 0.63 20.24
C SER A 325 -13.72 -0.72 19.50
N GLN A 326 -14.59 -1.00 18.51
CA GLN A 326 -14.73 -2.30 17.85
C GLN A 326 -13.88 -2.51 16.59
N TYR A 327 -13.17 -1.49 16.09
CA TYR A 327 -12.41 -1.61 14.84
C TYR A 327 -11.02 -2.20 15.06
N ARG A 328 -10.80 -3.44 14.59
CA ARG A 328 -9.48 -4.09 14.53
C ARG A 328 -8.73 -3.75 13.25
N LEU A 329 -7.41 -3.78 13.29
CA LEU A 329 -6.57 -3.31 12.21
C LEU A 329 -6.40 -4.35 11.10
N PRO A 330 -6.42 -3.92 9.83
CA PRO A 330 -5.87 -4.66 8.73
C PRO A 330 -4.36 -4.36 8.62
N MET A 331 -3.55 -5.41 8.42
CA MET A 331 -2.11 -5.38 8.11
C MET A 331 -1.08 -5.20 9.24
N GLU A 332 -1.43 -5.19 10.53
CA GLU A 332 -0.40 -5.46 11.57
C GLU A 332 0.23 -6.85 11.33
N GLU A 333 -0.60 -7.85 11.03
CA GLU A 333 -0.15 -9.21 10.71
C GLU A 333 0.77 -9.23 9.47
N CYS A 334 0.45 -8.47 8.41
CA CYS A 334 1.25 -8.41 7.19
C CYS A 334 2.60 -7.71 7.41
N TRP A 335 2.68 -6.70 8.28
CA TRP A 335 3.93 -6.02 8.61
C TRP A 335 4.89 -6.94 9.37
N GLU A 336 4.39 -7.60 10.40
CA GLU A 336 5.16 -8.55 11.21
C GLU A 336 5.57 -9.78 10.38
N GLU A 337 4.71 -10.27 9.49
CA GLU A 337 5.06 -11.31 8.51
C GLU A 337 6.18 -10.86 7.56
N ASN A 338 6.19 -9.59 7.13
CA ASN A 338 7.24 -9.06 6.26
C ASN A 338 8.58 -8.88 6.99
N LYS A 339 8.58 -8.43 8.25
CA LYS A 339 9.78 -8.42 9.10
C LYS A 339 10.35 -9.84 9.25
N LEU A 340 9.49 -10.81 9.55
CA LEU A 340 9.86 -12.21 9.66
C LEU A 340 10.51 -12.73 8.36
N ARG A 341 9.93 -12.39 7.20
CA ARG A 341 10.54 -12.72 5.89
C ARG A 341 11.87 -12.00 5.67
N ALA A 342 12.04 -10.78 6.14
CA ALA A 342 13.32 -10.07 6.05
C ALA A 342 14.40 -10.79 6.88
N PHE A 343 14.06 -11.26 8.08
CA PHE A 343 14.95 -12.07 8.91
C PHE A 343 15.30 -13.39 8.22
N GLN A 344 14.30 -14.07 7.64
CA GLN A 344 14.50 -15.31 6.88
C GLN A 344 15.43 -15.12 5.68
N ASN A 345 15.21 -14.07 4.88
CA ASN A 345 16.07 -13.75 3.73
C ASN A 345 17.51 -13.45 4.18
N TRP A 346 17.68 -12.75 5.31
CA TRP A 346 19.00 -12.49 5.89
C TRP A 346 19.70 -13.77 6.33
N ILE A 347 19.01 -14.68 7.03
CA ILE A 347 19.55 -15.99 7.44
C ILE A 347 20.04 -16.77 6.21
N LEU A 348 19.24 -16.84 5.15
CA LEU A 348 19.63 -17.52 3.92
C LEU A 348 20.86 -16.84 3.29
N TYR A 349 20.88 -15.52 3.24
CA TYR A 349 21.96 -14.74 2.62
C TYR A 349 23.32 -14.95 3.31
N ILE A 350 23.37 -14.86 4.64
CA ILE A 350 24.64 -15.05 5.38
C ILE A 350 25.17 -16.49 5.30
N LEU A 351 24.32 -17.46 4.95
CA LEU A 351 24.66 -18.85 4.65
C LEU A 351 24.95 -19.08 3.16
N TRP A 352 24.64 -18.11 2.30
CA TRP A 352 24.99 -18.15 0.89
C TRP A 352 26.41 -17.64 0.64
N THR A 353 26.82 -16.62 1.41
CA THR A 353 28.17 -16.02 1.33
C THR A 353 29.23 -16.82 2.11
N GLY A 354 28.85 -17.74 3.00
CA GLY A 354 29.75 -18.58 3.78
C GLY A 354 29.36 -20.07 3.84
N ASP A 355 30.25 -20.95 4.30
CA ASP A 355 30.04 -22.41 4.23
C ASP A 355 28.94 -22.94 5.18
N ARG A 356 29.03 -22.60 6.47
CA ARG A 356 28.11 -23.08 7.52
C ARG A 356 28.22 -22.21 8.78
N LYS A 357 27.12 -21.96 9.48
CA LYS A 357 27.07 -21.15 10.71
C LYS A 357 26.29 -21.86 11.82
N THR A 358 26.68 -21.63 13.06
CA THR A 358 25.94 -22.06 14.26
C THR A 358 24.73 -21.15 14.50
N ARG A 359 23.81 -21.58 15.38
CA ARG A 359 22.68 -20.74 15.82
C ARG A 359 23.16 -19.40 16.38
N ASP A 360 24.16 -19.41 17.26
CA ASP A 360 24.65 -18.21 17.94
C ASP A 360 25.22 -17.20 16.94
N GLU A 361 25.99 -17.67 15.95
CA GLU A 361 26.53 -16.82 14.87
C GLU A 361 25.44 -16.22 13.97
N ILE A 362 24.34 -16.94 13.75
CA ILE A 362 23.19 -16.43 12.99
C ILE A 362 22.44 -15.37 13.79
N ILE A 363 22.23 -15.60 15.10
CA ILE A 363 21.56 -14.64 15.99
C ILE A 363 22.38 -13.36 16.12
N GLU A 364 23.69 -13.46 16.32
CA GLU A 364 24.59 -12.29 16.40
C GLU A 364 24.51 -11.47 15.09
N SER A 365 24.54 -12.14 13.94
CA SER A 365 24.40 -11.46 12.65
C SER A 365 23.04 -10.78 12.47
N LEU A 366 21.94 -11.40 12.91
CA LEU A 366 20.61 -10.79 12.87
C LEU A 366 20.54 -9.56 13.81
N GLN A 367 21.10 -9.67 15.01
CA GLN A 367 21.15 -8.58 15.99
C GLN A 367 21.89 -7.37 15.44
N ASP A 368 23.04 -7.58 14.78
CA ASP A 368 23.81 -6.50 14.17
C ASP A 368 23.09 -5.89 12.97
N ALA A 369 22.56 -6.75 12.08
CA ALA A 369 21.98 -6.32 10.81
C ALA A 369 20.64 -5.57 10.97
N PHE A 370 19.82 -5.96 11.94
CA PHE A 370 18.54 -5.32 12.25
C PHE A 370 18.60 -4.44 13.50
N HIS A 371 19.82 -4.09 13.97
CA HIS A 371 19.97 -3.15 15.07
C HIS A 371 19.36 -1.78 14.70
N PRO A 372 18.65 -1.10 15.60
CA PRO A 372 18.05 0.21 15.32
C PRO A 372 19.05 1.29 14.85
N ASP A 373 20.31 1.16 15.26
CA ASP A 373 21.39 2.08 14.86
C ASP A 373 22.03 1.75 13.50
N ASN A 374 21.72 0.60 12.87
CA ASN A 374 22.29 0.25 11.57
C ASN A 374 21.71 1.13 10.47
N TYR A 375 22.54 1.87 9.74
CA TYR A 375 22.06 2.74 8.68
C TYR A 375 21.77 1.94 7.40
N ILE A 376 20.49 1.87 7.04
CA ILE A 376 20.01 1.28 5.79
C ILE A 376 19.59 2.44 4.88
N PRO A 377 20.31 2.71 3.77
CA PRO A 377 20.01 3.86 2.93
C PRO A 377 18.54 3.84 2.48
N VAL A 378 17.96 5.03 2.30
CA VAL A 378 16.52 5.25 2.01
C VAL A 378 15.62 4.96 3.21
N LEU A 379 15.70 3.77 3.81
CA LEU A 379 14.83 3.38 4.93
C LEU A 379 15.11 4.20 6.18
N SER A 380 16.38 4.38 6.54
CA SER A 380 16.75 5.21 7.69
C SER A 380 16.39 6.68 7.50
N GLU A 381 16.36 7.19 6.26
CA GLU A 381 15.93 8.57 5.97
C GLU A 381 14.40 8.72 6.03
N LEU A 382 13.67 7.60 6.02
CA LEU A 382 12.21 7.52 6.12
C LEU A 382 11.71 7.12 7.50
N ASP A 383 12.61 6.82 8.44
CA ASP A 383 12.29 6.21 9.74
C ASP A 383 11.54 4.87 9.56
N ALA A 384 11.87 4.13 8.50
CA ALA A 384 11.26 2.85 8.12
C ALA A 384 12.16 1.63 8.43
N THR A 385 13.06 1.77 9.40
CA THR A 385 13.91 0.69 9.94
C THR A 385 13.32 0.14 11.25
N CYS A 386 13.86 -0.97 11.76
CA CYS A 386 13.45 -1.50 13.05
C CYS A 386 13.68 -0.46 14.15
N SER A 387 12.65 -0.11 14.92
CA SER A 387 12.74 0.88 16.01
C SER A 387 13.26 0.27 17.30
N ASP A 388 12.99 -1.03 17.50
CA ASP A 388 13.25 -1.75 18.74
C ASP A 388 14.15 -2.97 18.50
N VAL A 389 14.85 -3.37 19.56
CA VAL A 389 15.68 -4.58 19.54
C VAL A 389 14.77 -5.81 19.57
N HIS A 390 14.78 -6.59 18.50
CA HIS A 390 14.01 -7.84 18.39
C HIS A 390 14.62 -8.97 19.22
N ASP A 391 13.77 -9.78 19.87
CA ASP A 391 14.20 -10.98 20.59
C ASP A 391 14.35 -12.17 19.62
N PHE A 392 15.45 -12.15 18.86
CA PHE A 392 15.78 -13.21 17.89
C PHE A 392 15.97 -14.59 18.53
N ASP A 393 16.35 -14.66 19.82
CA ASP A 393 16.54 -15.94 20.50
C ASP A 393 15.19 -16.58 20.85
N GLY A 394 14.24 -15.77 21.34
CA GLY A 394 12.87 -16.19 21.62
C GLY A 394 12.08 -16.54 20.37
N ASP A 395 12.36 -15.89 19.24
CA ASP A 395 11.63 -16.03 17.96
C ASP A 395 12.28 -17.01 16.97
N TRP A 396 13.36 -17.70 17.38
CA TRP A 396 14.19 -18.56 16.54
C TRP A 396 13.41 -19.59 15.71
N ASP A 397 12.47 -20.29 16.34
CA ASP A 397 11.72 -21.37 15.69
C ASP A 397 10.79 -20.83 14.60
N ASN A 398 10.15 -19.66 14.82
CA ASN A 398 9.30 -19.02 13.81
C ASN A 398 10.10 -18.58 12.58
N MET A 399 11.34 -18.13 12.79
CA MET A 399 12.24 -17.75 11.70
C MET A 399 12.74 -18.98 10.92
N THR A 400 13.14 -20.04 11.60
CA THR A 400 13.92 -21.13 10.97
C THR A 400 13.11 -22.34 10.56
N GLN A 401 12.03 -22.68 11.27
CA GLN A 401 11.22 -23.86 10.97
C GLN A 401 10.63 -23.82 9.54
N PRO A 402 10.05 -22.70 9.06
CA PRO A 402 9.55 -22.62 7.68
C PRO A 402 10.66 -22.84 6.64
N LEU A 403 11.88 -22.34 6.89
CA LEU A 403 13.02 -22.52 6.00
C LEU A 403 13.47 -23.98 5.91
N VAL A 404 13.40 -24.71 7.01
CA VAL A 404 13.70 -26.15 7.06
C VAL A 404 12.60 -26.96 6.38
N GLU A 405 11.32 -26.63 6.62
CA GLU A 405 10.18 -27.31 6.01
C GLU A 405 10.12 -27.15 4.49
N LEU A 406 10.53 -25.99 3.98
CA LEU A 406 10.68 -25.71 2.55
C LEU A 406 11.99 -26.24 1.96
N GLU A 407 12.79 -26.97 2.74
CA GLU A 407 14.10 -27.50 2.37
C GLU A 407 15.08 -26.41 1.86
N LEU A 408 14.96 -25.16 2.32
CA LEU A 408 15.87 -24.06 1.99
C LEU A 408 17.12 -24.07 2.87
N LEU A 409 16.97 -24.57 4.09
CA LEU A 409 17.99 -24.68 5.12
C LEU A 409 18.05 -26.12 5.63
N VAL A 410 19.23 -26.60 6.00
CA VAL A 410 19.37 -27.88 6.72
C VAL A 410 20.33 -27.75 7.90
N LEU A 411 19.96 -28.36 9.02
CA LEU A 411 20.80 -28.50 10.19
C LEU A 411 21.58 -29.82 10.12
N GLU A 412 22.90 -29.73 10.11
CA GLU A 412 23.81 -30.87 10.17
C GLU A 412 24.72 -30.72 11.38
N ASP A 413 24.63 -31.69 12.31
CA ASP A 413 25.23 -31.62 13.64
C ASP A 413 24.76 -30.38 14.43
N GLU A 414 25.57 -29.33 14.46
CA GLU A 414 25.31 -28.04 15.13
C GLU A 414 25.36 -26.85 14.15
N TYR A 415 25.54 -27.13 12.86
CA TYR A 415 25.72 -26.11 11.84
C TYR A 415 24.57 -26.10 10.86
N PHE A 416 24.06 -24.91 10.58
CA PHE A 416 23.14 -24.66 9.49
C PHE A 416 23.91 -24.45 8.20
N ARG A 417 23.40 -25.04 7.12
CA ARG A 417 23.87 -24.82 5.76
C ARG A 417 22.72 -24.53 4.81
N LEU A 418 23.01 -23.71 3.80
CA LEU A 418 22.10 -23.45 2.71
C LEU A 418 21.99 -24.69 1.80
N THR A 419 20.79 -24.98 1.32
CA THR A 419 20.57 -26.04 0.32
C THR A 419 20.65 -25.46 -1.09
N GLU A 420 20.60 -26.34 -2.11
CA GLU A 420 20.46 -25.88 -3.51
C GLU A 420 19.14 -25.12 -3.72
N ASN A 421 18.05 -25.57 -3.08
CA ASN A 421 16.75 -24.88 -3.14
C ASN A 421 16.84 -23.49 -2.49
N GLY A 422 17.54 -23.36 -1.35
CA GLY A 422 17.79 -22.07 -0.70
C GLY A 422 18.61 -21.13 -1.58
N SER A 423 19.63 -21.67 -2.26
CA SER A 423 20.45 -20.90 -3.21
C SER A 423 19.65 -20.41 -4.41
N GLN A 424 18.79 -21.26 -4.98
CA GLN A 424 17.89 -20.87 -6.07
C GLN A 424 16.87 -19.84 -5.61
N TYR A 425 16.29 -20.01 -4.42
CA TYR A 425 15.35 -19.06 -3.84
C TYR A 425 15.97 -17.66 -3.70
N LEU A 426 17.21 -17.56 -3.21
CA LEU A 426 17.90 -16.28 -3.12
C LEU A 426 18.23 -15.67 -4.49
N GLN A 427 18.63 -16.48 -5.47
CA GLN A 427 18.85 -15.98 -6.83
C GLN A 427 17.57 -15.42 -7.42
N ASP A 428 16.44 -16.11 -7.24
CA ASP A 428 15.13 -15.65 -7.70
C ASP A 428 14.72 -14.38 -6.95
N PHE A 429 14.89 -14.34 -5.62
CA PHE A 429 14.63 -13.18 -4.76
C PHE A 429 15.42 -11.95 -5.23
N VAL A 430 16.74 -12.05 -5.37
CA VAL A 430 17.59 -10.93 -5.82
C VAL A 430 17.24 -10.51 -7.26
N SER A 431 16.93 -11.46 -8.15
CA SER A 431 16.55 -11.14 -9.54
C SER A 431 15.22 -10.40 -9.67
N ASN A 432 14.34 -10.48 -8.67
CA ASN A 432 13.10 -9.70 -8.66
C ASN A 432 13.34 -8.19 -8.49
N PHE A 433 14.56 -7.79 -8.10
CA PHE A 433 14.97 -6.40 -7.91
C PHE A 433 15.91 -5.88 -9.01
N ASP A 434 15.75 -6.40 -10.24
CA ASP A 434 16.50 -6.02 -11.45
C ASP A 434 16.43 -4.51 -11.82
N TYR A 435 15.51 -3.75 -11.22
CA TYR A 435 15.43 -2.29 -11.37
C TYR A 435 14.89 -1.67 -10.07
N TYR A 436 15.59 -0.66 -9.56
CA TYR A 436 15.14 0.03 -8.36
C TYR A 436 15.45 1.52 -8.43
N ASP A 437 14.39 2.32 -8.42
CA ASP A 437 14.39 3.77 -8.17
C ASP A 437 13.28 4.06 -7.14
N VAL A 438 13.62 4.78 -6.07
CA VAL A 438 12.63 5.18 -5.06
C VAL A 438 11.82 6.35 -5.58
N HIS A 439 10.63 6.08 -6.12
CA HIS A 439 9.70 7.12 -6.52
C HIS A 439 9.02 7.75 -5.30
N MET A 440 8.27 8.82 -5.54
CA MET A 440 7.49 9.47 -4.47
C MET A 440 6.44 8.52 -3.88
N SER A 441 5.85 7.68 -4.70
CA SER A 441 4.88 6.65 -4.31
C SER A 441 5.51 5.55 -3.46
N ASP A 442 6.73 5.11 -3.76
CA ASP A 442 7.52 4.22 -2.89
C ASP A 442 7.79 4.86 -1.54
N THR A 443 8.11 6.16 -1.53
CA THR A 443 8.32 6.92 -0.29
C THR A 443 7.06 6.89 0.59
N ILE A 444 5.86 6.94 0.01
CA ILE A 444 4.59 6.85 0.76
C ILE A 444 4.44 5.44 1.37
N LEU A 445 4.64 4.38 0.58
CA LEU A 445 4.48 3.00 1.08
C LEU A 445 5.52 2.64 2.14
N LEU A 446 6.78 3.05 1.95
CA LEU A 446 7.85 2.87 2.92
C LEU A 446 7.60 3.68 4.19
N ALA A 447 7.04 4.88 4.11
CA ALA A 447 6.71 5.65 5.30
C ALA A 447 5.48 5.09 6.05
N MET A 448 4.61 4.30 5.40
CA MET A 448 3.55 3.55 6.08
C MET A 448 4.06 2.35 6.88
N ALA A 449 5.31 1.98 6.64
CA ALA A 449 6.04 0.87 7.24
C ALA A 449 6.66 1.24 8.60
N GLU A 450 6.51 2.48 9.06
CA GLU A 450 7.07 2.94 10.33
C GLU A 450 6.55 2.09 11.50
N ASP A 451 7.49 1.51 12.25
CA ASP A 451 7.19 0.68 13.41
C ASP A 451 6.62 1.56 14.53
N GLU A 452 5.45 1.18 15.02
CA GLU A 452 4.50 2.11 15.65
C GLU A 452 4.80 2.56 17.08
N LEU A 453 5.99 2.29 17.63
CA LEU A 453 6.25 2.58 19.03
C LEU A 453 6.70 4.03 19.32
N HIS A 454 6.85 4.88 18.30
CA HIS A 454 7.14 6.30 18.51
C HIS A 454 5.87 7.15 18.64
N HIS A 455 5.22 7.03 19.80
CA HIS A 455 4.35 8.10 20.29
C HIS A 455 5.20 9.34 20.61
N PRO A 456 4.95 10.52 20.00
CA PRO A 456 5.61 11.76 20.39
C PRO A 456 5.23 12.27 21.78
N GLU A 457 4.42 11.53 22.55
CA GLU A 457 4.07 11.87 23.93
C GLU A 457 5.17 11.53 24.95
N ASP A 458 6.18 10.72 24.59
CA ASP A 458 7.28 10.35 25.49
C ASP A 458 8.45 11.38 25.53
N GLN A 459 8.28 12.55 24.91
CA GLN A 459 9.27 13.65 24.95
C GLN A 459 8.75 14.97 25.56
N LYS A 460 7.85 14.93 26.55
CA LYS A 460 7.52 16.14 27.34
C LYS A 460 7.63 16.00 28.84
#